data_AF-A0A3D4U864-F1
#
_entry.id   AF-A0A3D4U864-F1
#
_cell.length_a   1.000
_cell.length_b   1.000
_cell.length_c   1.000
_cell.angle_alpha   90.00
_cell.angle_beta   90.00
_cell.angle_gamma   90.00
#
_symmetry.space_group_name_H-M   'P 1'
#
loop_
_entity.id
_entity.type
_entity.pdbx_description
1 polymer ?
#
loop_
_entity_poly.entity_id
_entity_poly.type
_entity_poly.pdbx_seq_one_letter_code
_entity_poly.pdbx_strand_id
1 'polypeptide(L)'
;LNVHPDFHGCKVGKALLKKAVERATQLQVRRLDLNTWPANMKAVPLYKKTGFFWVPETTVYMQNYIPLIAQQGPARDFFARHDWYDTYERCLEVREDDEKWHGMKAFQYTWRAGSEFLRVVVDREAKAITAIENERWSVGSTISDAAPVAGMDHQVCWLLENKAEQEVPIYLKASGDEAVKLNAEFQQKLQGKTALEHRCDLKIGAEVPQKDKDEAANRIKTIAVVGTEAIVLETGIRVRQPLTIDLYPGALPPFVAKGQKIKAYIRLKNNLDRPIAGRLQITPSPGLTVAYQDQNQDQAHQDRDQNGHFSADARHYAGIPITLSCDQPGVYHLDALAFYNDDESGSGGVGGDGGRERCS
;
A
#
# COMPACT_ATOMS: atom_id res chain seq x y z
N LEU A 1 25.50 -12.73 -9.38
CA LEU A 1 25.67 -14.07 -9.98
C LEU A 1 27.16 -14.26 -10.31
N ASN A 2 27.88 -15.15 -9.63
CA ASN A 2 29.26 -15.48 -10.01
C ASN A 2 29.21 -16.46 -11.20
N VAL A 3 28.98 -15.91 -12.39
CA VAL A 3 29.12 -16.67 -13.63
C VAL A 3 30.61 -16.85 -13.88
N HIS A 4 31.02 -18.05 -14.29
CA HIS A 4 32.41 -18.28 -14.67
C HIS A 4 32.79 -17.26 -15.77
N PRO A 5 33.97 -16.60 -15.70
CA PRO A 5 34.33 -15.54 -16.65
C PRO A 5 34.16 -15.91 -18.12
N ASP A 6 34.45 -17.15 -18.48
CA ASP A 6 34.30 -17.68 -19.85
C ASP A 6 32.87 -17.67 -20.39
N PHE A 7 31.86 -17.63 -19.52
CA PHE A 7 30.45 -17.55 -19.91
C PHE A 7 29.88 -16.13 -19.81
N HIS A 8 30.70 -15.13 -19.49
CA HIS A 8 30.30 -13.73 -19.61
C HIS A 8 30.06 -13.38 -21.08
N GLY A 9 28.97 -12.66 -21.35
CA GLY A 9 28.57 -12.30 -22.72
C GLY A 9 27.85 -13.41 -23.50
N CYS A 10 27.89 -14.67 -23.04
CA CYS A 10 27.21 -15.80 -23.69
C CYS A 10 25.69 -15.84 -23.50
N LYS A 11 25.09 -14.80 -22.89
CA LYS A 11 23.63 -14.66 -22.65
C LYS A 11 23.00 -15.80 -21.83
N VAL A 12 23.79 -16.62 -21.11
CA VAL A 12 23.28 -17.71 -20.27
C VAL A 12 22.34 -17.21 -19.18
N GLY A 13 22.70 -16.13 -18.48
CA GLY A 13 21.84 -15.52 -17.46
C GLY A 13 20.51 -15.00 -18.04
N LYS A 14 20.53 -14.42 -19.25
CA LYS A 14 19.32 -13.99 -19.96
C LYS A 14 18.44 -15.20 -20.27
N ALA A 15 19.00 -16.26 -20.82
CA ALA A 15 18.27 -17.47 -21.16
C ALA A 15 17.62 -18.11 -19.91
N LEU A 16 18.35 -18.18 -18.80
CA LEU A 16 17.85 -18.73 -17.54
C LEU A 16 16.66 -17.91 -17.00
N LEU A 17 16.75 -16.59 -16.98
CA LEU A 17 15.68 -15.72 -16.52
C LEU A 17 14.44 -15.79 -17.42
N LYS A 18 14.63 -15.78 -18.76
CA LYS A 18 13.52 -16.00 -19.71
C LYS A 18 12.84 -17.35 -19.40
N LYS A 19 13.63 -18.41 -19.21
CA LYS A 19 13.10 -19.75 -18.93
C LYS A 19 12.36 -19.84 -17.60
N ALA A 20 12.84 -19.12 -16.59
CA ALA A 20 12.17 -19.04 -15.29
C ALA A 20 10.79 -18.36 -15.41
N VAL A 21 10.70 -17.25 -16.14
CA VAL A 21 9.43 -16.56 -16.42
C VAL A 21 8.48 -17.48 -17.20
N GLU A 22 8.96 -18.11 -18.28
CA GLU A 22 8.16 -19.08 -19.05
C GLU A 22 7.62 -20.21 -18.18
N ARG A 23 8.47 -20.80 -17.33
CA ARG A 23 8.08 -21.90 -16.45
C ARG A 23 7.06 -21.44 -15.40
N ALA A 24 7.24 -20.25 -14.85
CA ALA A 24 6.30 -19.65 -13.91
C ALA A 24 4.92 -19.42 -14.55
N THR A 25 4.90 -18.89 -15.77
CA THR A 25 3.67 -18.73 -16.55
C THR A 25 2.96 -20.07 -16.78
N GLN A 26 3.69 -21.12 -17.17
CA GLN A 26 3.13 -22.47 -17.35
C GLN A 26 2.56 -23.06 -16.06
N LEU A 27 3.20 -22.79 -14.92
CA LEU A 27 2.74 -23.22 -13.60
C LEU A 27 1.62 -22.32 -13.05
N GLN A 28 1.22 -21.27 -13.77
CA GLN A 28 0.19 -20.32 -13.39
C GLN A 28 0.47 -19.65 -12.02
N VAL A 29 1.75 -19.51 -11.65
CA VAL A 29 2.09 -18.77 -10.42
C VAL A 29 1.82 -17.28 -10.63
N ARG A 30 1.49 -16.57 -9.55
CA ARG A 30 1.16 -15.14 -9.65
C ARG A 30 2.38 -14.24 -9.77
N ARG A 31 3.53 -14.67 -9.25
CA ARG A 31 4.69 -13.79 -9.10
C ARG A 31 5.99 -14.59 -9.03
N LEU A 32 7.06 -14.00 -9.56
CA LEU A 32 8.42 -14.42 -9.31
C LEU A 32 9.16 -13.35 -8.51
N ASP A 33 9.94 -13.80 -7.54
CA ASP A 33 10.72 -12.95 -6.66
C ASP A 33 12.20 -13.20 -6.87
N LEU A 34 12.99 -12.13 -6.80
CA LEU A 34 14.43 -12.19 -6.87
C LEU A 34 15.00 -11.41 -5.68
N ASN A 35 15.65 -12.13 -4.78
CA ASN A 35 16.44 -11.55 -3.69
C ASN A 35 17.91 -11.56 -4.12
N THR A 36 18.48 -10.39 -4.37
CA THR A 36 19.90 -10.26 -4.70
C THR A 36 20.62 -9.36 -3.69
N TRP A 37 21.95 -9.46 -3.66
CA TRP A 37 22.78 -8.63 -2.79
C TRP A 37 23.19 -7.30 -3.47
N PRO A 38 23.51 -6.25 -2.70
CA PRO A 38 23.86 -4.92 -3.22
C PRO A 38 25.01 -4.90 -4.22
N ALA A 39 25.98 -5.81 -4.13
CA ALA A 39 27.12 -5.82 -5.06
C ALA A 39 26.77 -6.34 -6.47
N ASN A 40 25.54 -6.76 -6.73
CA ASN A 40 25.11 -7.32 -8.02
C ASN A 40 24.45 -6.28 -8.96
N MET A 41 24.73 -4.99 -8.77
CA MET A 41 24.13 -3.90 -9.56
C MET A 41 24.27 -4.05 -11.08
N LYS A 42 25.36 -4.66 -11.55
CA LYS A 42 25.60 -4.92 -12.99
C LYS A 42 24.51 -5.79 -13.64
N ALA A 43 23.83 -6.63 -12.87
CA ALA A 43 22.79 -7.52 -13.38
C ALA A 43 21.39 -6.89 -13.36
N VAL A 44 21.20 -5.76 -12.65
CA VAL A 44 19.89 -5.09 -12.51
C VAL A 44 19.26 -4.74 -13.86
N PRO A 45 19.98 -4.19 -14.87
CA PRO A 45 19.39 -3.94 -16.19
C PRO A 45 18.83 -5.19 -16.85
N LEU A 46 19.50 -6.34 -16.70
CA LEU A 46 19.02 -7.62 -17.21
C LEU A 46 17.76 -8.07 -16.46
N TYR A 47 17.75 -7.99 -15.13
CA TYR A 47 16.58 -8.33 -14.31
C TYR A 47 15.38 -7.47 -14.74
N LYS A 48 15.56 -6.15 -14.84
CA LYS A 48 14.52 -5.23 -15.32
C LYS A 48 14.02 -5.58 -16.71
N LYS A 49 14.91 -5.84 -17.67
CA LYS A 49 14.50 -6.23 -19.04
C LYS A 49 13.73 -7.56 -19.07
N THR A 50 13.96 -8.45 -18.10
CA THR A 50 13.20 -9.71 -17.95
C THR A 50 11.89 -9.56 -17.16
N GLY A 51 11.47 -8.33 -16.82
CA GLY A 51 10.18 -8.04 -16.19
C GLY A 51 10.24 -7.82 -14.68
N PHE A 52 11.42 -7.79 -14.06
CA PHE A 52 11.54 -7.55 -12.63
C PHE A 52 11.53 -6.05 -12.30
N PHE A 53 10.86 -5.70 -11.21
CA PHE A 53 10.81 -4.36 -10.63
C PHE A 53 11.56 -4.35 -9.31
N TRP A 54 12.46 -3.39 -9.11
CA TRP A 54 13.11 -3.21 -7.81
C TRP A 54 12.13 -2.51 -6.86
N VAL A 55 11.72 -3.25 -5.82
CA VAL A 55 10.81 -2.77 -4.79
C VAL A 55 11.48 -1.65 -3.97
N PRO A 56 10.87 -0.46 -3.87
CA PRO A 56 11.41 0.64 -3.07
C PRO A 56 11.63 0.32 -1.60
N GLU A 57 12.62 0.99 -1.00
CA GLU A 57 13.06 0.82 0.39
C GLU A 57 13.48 -0.63 0.70
N THR A 58 14.18 -1.28 -0.23
CA THR A 58 14.67 -2.65 -0.03
C THR A 58 16.11 -2.84 -0.46
N THR A 59 16.76 -3.85 0.13
CA THR A 59 18.11 -4.28 -0.26
C THR A 59 18.02 -5.16 -1.51
N VAL A 60 17.70 -4.55 -2.66
CA VAL A 60 17.58 -5.18 -3.99
C VAL A 60 16.63 -6.39 -4.02
N TYR A 61 15.45 -6.23 -3.43
CA TYR A 61 14.35 -7.16 -3.61
C TYR A 61 13.58 -6.78 -4.89
N MET A 62 13.40 -7.74 -5.80
CA MET A 62 12.72 -7.50 -7.05
C MET A 62 11.54 -8.45 -7.28
N GLN A 63 10.48 -7.94 -7.90
CA GLN A 63 9.25 -8.68 -8.17
C GLN A 63 8.91 -8.67 -9.67
N ASN A 64 8.41 -9.79 -10.18
CA ASN A 64 8.00 -9.94 -11.57
C ASN A 64 6.60 -10.55 -11.66
N TYR A 65 5.69 -9.84 -12.32
CA TYR A 65 4.28 -10.19 -12.45
C TYR A 65 3.90 -10.64 -13.87
N ILE A 66 4.85 -10.79 -14.80
CA ILE A 66 4.57 -11.35 -16.14
C ILE A 66 3.80 -12.68 -16.07
N PRO A 67 4.10 -13.62 -15.13
CA PRO A 67 3.31 -14.85 -14.98
C PRO A 67 1.83 -14.62 -14.69
N LEU A 68 1.47 -13.63 -13.86
CA LEU A 68 0.08 -13.25 -13.60
C LEU A 68 -0.55 -12.54 -14.80
N ILE A 69 0.23 -11.67 -15.45
CA ILE A 69 -0.22 -10.90 -16.61
C ILE A 69 -0.58 -11.83 -17.77
N ALA A 70 0.27 -12.81 -18.07
CA ALA A 70 0.06 -13.79 -19.13
C ALA A 70 -1.17 -14.70 -18.94
N GLN A 71 -1.80 -14.68 -17.75
CA GLN A 71 -3.05 -15.39 -17.48
C GLN A 71 -4.30 -14.59 -17.90
N GLN A 72 -4.18 -13.29 -18.14
CA GLN A 72 -5.29 -12.43 -18.56
C GLN A 72 -5.54 -12.57 -20.06
N GLY A 73 -6.81 -12.57 -20.49
CA GLY A 73 -7.21 -12.71 -21.90
C GLY A 73 -6.43 -11.82 -22.87
N PRO A 74 -6.43 -10.48 -22.69
CA PRO A 74 -5.77 -9.57 -23.63
C PRO A 74 -4.25 -9.76 -23.70
N ALA A 75 -3.62 -10.12 -22.57
CA ALA A 75 -2.18 -10.34 -22.51
C ALA A 75 -1.78 -11.69 -23.12
N ARG A 76 -2.54 -12.75 -22.84
CA ARG A 76 -2.36 -14.07 -23.46
C ARG A 76 -2.44 -13.96 -24.98
N ASP A 77 -3.43 -13.22 -25.47
CA ASP A 77 -3.65 -13.02 -26.90
C ASP A 77 -2.50 -12.22 -27.53
N PHE A 78 -2.03 -11.15 -26.88
CA PHE A 78 -0.87 -10.39 -27.36
C PHE A 78 0.39 -11.26 -27.40
N PHE A 79 0.69 -12.03 -26.34
CA PHE A 79 1.89 -12.88 -26.26
C PHE A 79 1.84 -14.10 -27.18
N ALA A 80 0.66 -14.51 -27.64
CA ALA A 80 0.53 -15.55 -28.66
C ALA A 80 0.97 -15.06 -30.05
N ARG A 81 0.86 -13.75 -30.31
CA ARG A 81 1.25 -13.12 -31.59
C ARG A 81 2.65 -12.54 -31.57
N HIS A 82 3.12 -12.11 -30.40
CA HIS A 82 4.34 -11.33 -30.23
C HIS A 82 5.24 -11.88 -29.13
N ASP A 83 6.57 -11.92 -29.33
CA ASP A 83 7.51 -12.31 -28.26
C ASP A 83 7.48 -11.26 -27.15
N TRP A 84 7.08 -11.69 -25.95
CA TRP A 84 6.90 -10.82 -24.78
C TRP A 84 8.20 -10.11 -24.36
N TYR A 85 9.38 -10.66 -24.65
CA TYR A 85 10.66 -10.10 -24.21
C TYR A 85 11.13 -9.02 -25.20
N ASP A 86 11.01 -9.31 -26.50
CA ASP A 86 11.47 -8.43 -27.57
C ASP A 86 10.57 -7.19 -27.68
N THR A 87 9.26 -7.34 -27.46
CA THR A 87 8.28 -6.24 -27.50
C THR A 87 8.14 -5.46 -26.18
N TYR A 88 8.81 -5.90 -25.10
CA TYR A 88 8.71 -5.25 -23.79
C TYR A 88 9.49 -3.93 -23.73
N GLU A 89 8.78 -2.83 -23.44
CA GLU A 89 9.33 -1.50 -23.28
C GLU A 89 9.45 -1.15 -21.80
N ARG A 90 10.68 -0.81 -21.37
CA ARG A 90 10.95 -0.48 -19.96
C ARG A 90 12.21 0.37 -19.78
N CYS A 91 12.19 1.26 -18.80
CA CYS A 91 13.38 1.89 -18.25
C CYS A 91 14.29 0.88 -17.52
N LEU A 92 15.59 0.88 -17.85
CA LEU A 92 16.59 -0.05 -17.29
C LEU A 92 17.57 0.62 -16.32
N GLU A 93 17.27 1.83 -15.85
CA GLU A 93 18.09 2.53 -14.87
C GLU A 93 18.26 1.71 -13.59
N VAL A 94 19.48 1.72 -13.05
CA VAL A 94 19.84 1.01 -11.82
C VAL A 94 19.41 1.83 -10.60
N ARG A 95 18.11 1.78 -10.32
CA ARG A 95 17.47 2.39 -9.16
C ARG A 95 16.18 1.66 -8.80
N GLU A 96 15.64 1.98 -7.63
CA GLU A 96 14.32 1.53 -7.21
C GLU A 96 13.21 2.01 -8.17
N ASP A 97 12.20 1.17 -8.36
CA ASP A 97 11.04 1.46 -9.19
C ASP A 97 9.89 1.97 -8.30
N ASP A 98 9.86 3.29 -8.02
CA ASP A 98 8.83 3.94 -7.19
C ASP A 98 7.81 4.73 -8.02
N GLU A 99 7.32 4.13 -9.10
CA GLU A 99 6.32 4.78 -9.93
C GLU A 99 4.90 4.74 -9.31
N LYS A 100 4.08 5.68 -9.77
CA LYS A 100 2.69 5.83 -9.35
C LYS A 100 1.75 5.81 -10.54
N TRP A 101 0.57 5.26 -10.33
CA TRP A 101 -0.54 5.29 -11.29
C TRP A 101 -1.77 5.83 -10.56
N HIS A 102 -2.27 7.01 -10.99
CA HIS A 102 -3.31 7.78 -10.29
C HIS A 102 -3.06 7.93 -8.78
N GLY A 103 -1.81 8.26 -8.40
CA GLY A 103 -1.41 8.42 -7.00
C GLY A 103 -1.15 7.11 -6.24
N MET A 104 -1.59 5.96 -6.75
CA MET A 104 -1.35 4.65 -6.15
C MET A 104 0.05 4.14 -6.49
N LYS A 105 0.69 3.43 -5.56
CA LYS A 105 1.98 2.77 -5.79
C LYS A 105 1.79 1.62 -6.78
N ALA A 106 2.47 1.68 -7.92
CA ALA A 106 2.23 0.72 -8.99
C ALA A 106 3.52 0.25 -9.66
N PHE A 107 3.38 -0.81 -10.46
CA PHE A 107 4.35 -1.31 -11.41
C PHE A 107 3.68 -1.41 -12.78
N GLN A 108 4.23 -0.74 -13.80
CA GLN A 108 3.65 -0.60 -15.12
C GLN A 108 4.46 -1.39 -16.15
N TYR A 109 3.79 -2.32 -16.81
CA TYR A 109 4.36 -3.13 -17.88
C TYR A 109 3.79 -2.64 -19.22
N THR A 110 4.66 -2.36 -20.19
CA THR A 110 4.25 -1.93 -21.53
C THR A 110 4.89 -2.82 -22.58
N TRP A 111 4.09 -3.30 -23.52
CA TRP A 111 4.54 -4.01 -24.71
C TRP A 111 4.05 -3.31 -25.97
N ARG A 112 4.88 -3.27 -27.01
CA ARG A 112 4.56 -2.63 -28.27
C ARG A 112 5.03 -3.46 -29.46
N ALA A 113 4.15 -3.62 -30.44
CA ALA A 113 4.40 -4.33 -31.68
C ALA A 113 3.70 -3.59 -32.84
N GLY A 114 4.42 -2.72 -33.53
CA GLY A 114 3.84 -1.87 -34.57
C GLY A 114 2.75 -0.95 -34.02
N SER A 115 1.50 -1.15 -34.46
CA SER A 115 0.32 -0.43 -33.99
C SER A 115 -0.37 -1.07 -32.78
N GLU A 116 -0.06 -2.34 -32.46
CA GLU A 116 -0.58 -3.00 -31.27
C GLU A 116 0.23 -2.58 -30.04
N PHE A 117 -0.46 -2.39 -28.92
CA PHE A 117 0.21 -2.23 -27.64
C PHE A 117 -0.62 -2.84 -26.52
N LEU A 118 0.07 -3.16 -25.44
CA LEU A 118 -0.52 -3.63 -24.20
C LEU A 118 0.14 -2.92 -23.04
N ARG A 119 -0.64 -2.25 -22.20
CA ARG A 119 -0.19 -1.72 -20.91
C ARG A 119 -0.94 -2.41 -19.79
N VAL A 120 -0.20 -2.87 -18.78
CA VAL A 120 -0.78 -3.49 -17.59
C VAL A 120 -0.18 -2.84 -16.35
N VAL A 121 -1.06 -2.43 -15.44
CA VAL A 121 -0.69 -1.81 -14.17
C VAL A 121 -0.91 -2.81 -13.06
N VAL A 122 0.13 -3.08 -12.29
CA VAL A 122 0.11 -3.90 -11.09
C VAL A 122 0.15 -2.99 -9.88
N ASP A 123 -0.86 -3.10 -9.02
CA ASP A 123 -0.89 -2.45 -7.72
C ASP A 123 0.09 -3.16 -6.77
N ARG A 124 0.99 -2.39 -6.16
CA ARG A 124 2.04 -2.91 -5.25
C ARG A 124 1.50 -3.37 -3.90
N GLU A 125 0.42 -2.76 -3.42
CA GLU A 125 -0.24 -3.13 -2.16
C GLU A 125 -1.08 -4.41 -2.35
N ALA A 126 -1.81 -4.51 -3.47
CA ALA A 126 -2.56 -5.72 -3.84
C ALA A 126 -1.67 -6.86 -4.33
N LYS A 127 -0.47 -6.55 -4.86
CA LYS A 127 0.39 -7.52 -5.57
C LYS A 127 -0.38 -8.18 -6.72
N ALA A 128 -1.14 -7.38 -7.48
CA ALA A 128 -2.10 -7.84 -8.47
C ALA A 128 -2.40 -6.78 -9.53
N ILE A 129 -3.02 -7.18 -10.64
CA ILE A 129 -3.36 -6.29 -11.75
C ILE A 129 -4.51 -5.37 -11.31
N THR A 130 -4.36 -4.05 -11.48
CA THR A 130 -5.41 -3.07 -11.18
C THR A 130 -5.88 -2.30 -12.41
N ALA A 131 -5.13 -2.38 -13.52
CA ALA A 131 -5.57 -1.85 -14.81
C ALA A 131 -4.93 -2.58 -15.99
N ILE A 132 -5.64 -2.59 -17.11
CA ILE A 132 -5.17 -3.10 -18.38
C ILE A 132 -5.71 -2.24 -19.51
N GLU A 133 -4.88 -2.06 -20.54
CA GLU A 133 -5.12 -1.17 -21.64
C GLU A 133 -4.49 -1.71 -22.91
N ASN A 134 -5.17 -1.49 -24.03
CA ASN A 134 -4.66 -1.73 -25.37
C ASN A 134 -5.07 -0.57 -26.29
N GLU A 135 -4.88 -0.75 -27.59
CA GLU A 135 -5.23 0.25 -28.62
C GLU A 135 -6.72 0.50 -28.77
N ARG A 136 -7.57 -0.39 -28.26
CA ARG A 136 -9.03 -0.34 -28.45
C ARG A 136 -9.76 0.19 -27.23
N TRP A 137 -9.27 -0.08 -26.02
CA TRP A 137 -9.95 0.29 -24.78
C TRP A 137 -8.99 0.30 -23.58
N SER A 138 -9.44 0.87 -22.47
CA SER A 138 -8.79 0.74 -21.15
C SER A 138 -9.82 0.45 -20.06
N VAL A 139 -9.42 -0.36 -19.08
CA VAL A 139 -10.18 -0.60 -17.85
C VAL A 139 -9.21 -0.61 -16.67
N GLY A 140 -9.54 0.11 -15.62
CA GLY A 140 -8.79 0.08 -14.37
C GLY A 140 -9.65 0.48 -13.19
N SER A 141 -9.14 0.22 -11.99
CA SER A 141 -9.77 0.64 -10.74
C SER A 141 -8.77 1.35 -9.84
N THR A 142 -9.23 2.40 -9.19
CA THR A 142 -8.50 3.23 -8.24
C THR A 142 -9.34 3.43 -6.98
N ILE A 143 -8.71 3.88 -5.91
CA ILE A 143 -9.39 4.36 -4.71
C ILE A 143 -9.14 5.87 -4.57
N SER A 144 -10.13 6.61 -4.06
CA SER A 144 -10.06 8.07 -3.87
C SER A 144 -8.83 8.49 -3.07
N ASP A 145 -8.46 7.67 -2.08
CA ASP A 145 -7.37 7.92 -1.16
C ASP A 145 -6.36 6.78 -1.22
N ALA A 146 -5.11 7.08 -1.58
CA ALA A 146 -4.04 6.08 -1.66
C ALA A 146 -3.72 5.38 -0.32
N ALA A 147 -4.21 5.92 0.80
CA ALA A 147 -4.11 5.34 2.13
C ALA A 147 -5.40 5.68 2.91
N PRO A 148 -6.48 4.92 2.69
CA PRO A 148 -7.78 5.22 3.28
C PRO A 148 -7.76 5.02 4.79
N VAL A 149 -8.58 5.80 5.51
CA VAL A 149 -8.63 5.82 6.96
C VAL A 149 -9.84 5.01 7.43
N ALA A 150 -9.63 4.12 8.39
CA ALA A 150 -10.70 3.30 8.94
C ALA A 150 -11.85 4.16 9.48
N GLY A 151 -13.10 3.73 9.27
CA GLY A 151 -14.29 4.45 9.73
C GLY A 151 -14.67 5.67 8.90
N MET A 152 -13.85 6.13 7.96
CA MET A 152 -14.17 7.25 7.07
C MET A 152 -14.83 6.75 5.77
N ASP A 153 -15.59 7.64 5.12
CA ASP A 153 -16.16 7.36 3.81
C ASP A 153 -15.11 7.50 2.71
N HIS A 154 -15.03 6.49 1.84
CA HIS A 154 -14.14 6.47 0.69
C HIS A 154 -14.90 6.10 -0.57
N GLN A 155 -14.24 6.23 -1.72
CA GLN A 155 -14.80 5.78 -2.99
C GLN A 155 -13.82 4.90 -3.75
N VAL A 156 -14.37 3.87 -4.39
CA VAL A 156 -13.70 3.18 -5.49
C VAL A 156 -14.13 3.84 -6.79
N CYS A 157 -13.18 4.03 -7.70
CA CYS A 157 -13.41 4.60 -9.02
C CYS A 157 -12.88 3.67 -10.11
N TRP A 158 -13.77 3.22 -10.99
CA TRP A 158 -13.41 2.50 -12.21
C TRP A 158 -13.24 3.48 -13.36
N LEU A 159 -12.07 3.42 -13.99
CA LEU A 159 -11.68 4.21 -15.14
C LEU A 159 -11.91 3.35 -16.39
N LEU A 160 -12.87 3.77 -17.23
CA LEU A 160 -13.31 3.04 -18.40
C LEU A 160 -13.13 3.89 -19.64
N GLU A 161 -12.53 3.32 -20.69
CA GLU A 161 -12.33 4.06 -21.93
C GLU A 161 -12.56 3.15 -23.13
N ASN A 162 -13.36 3.62 -24.08
CA ASN A 162 -13.37 3.12 -25.44
C ASN A 162 -12.55 4.07 -26.32
N LYS A 163 -11.60 3.51 -27.06
CA LYS A 163 -10.69 4.23 -27.96
C LYS A 163 -10.97 3.94 -29.42
N ALA A 164 -11.89 3.04 -29.71
CA ALA A 164 -12.38 2.72 -31.04
C ALA A 164 -13.70 3.45 -31.33
N GLU A 165 -14.04 3.58 -32.61
CA GLU A 165 -15.35 4.07 -33.02
C GLU A 165 -16.48 3.04 -32.77
N GLN A 166 -16.11 1.75 -32.84
CA GLN A 166 -17.01 0.63 -32.56
C GLN A 166 -17.46 0.67 -31.09
N GLU A 167 -18.75 0.41 -30.83
CA GLU A 167 -19.22 0.25 -29.45
C GLU A 167 -18.54 -0.91 -28.71
N VAL A 168 -18.22 -0.70 -27.43
CA VAL A 168 -17.65 -1.73 -26.55
C VAL A 168 -18.57 -1.94 -25.35
N PRO A 169 -19.17 -3.14 -25.17
CA PRO A 169 -19.90 -3.46 -23.95
C PRO A 169 -18.91 -3.67 -22.80
N ILE A 170 -19.23 -3.11 -21.64
CA ILE A 170 -18.50 -3.26 -20.40
C ILE A 170 -19.45 -3.77 -19.33
N TYR A 171 -19.00 -4.80 -18.61
CA TYR A 171 -19.62 -5.29 -17.40
C TYR A 171 -18.57 -5.37 -16.29
N LEU A 172 -18.91 -4.90 -15.09
CA LEU A 172 -18.08 -4.98 -13.90
C LEU A 172 -18.90 -5.57 -12.77
N LYS A 173 -18.30 -6.49 -12.02
CA LYS A 173 -18.78 -6.92 -10.71
C LYS A 173 -17.64 -6.83 -9.72
N ALA A 174 -17.85 -6.07 -8.65
CA ALA A 174 -16.83 -5.84 -7.65
C ALA A 174 -17.29 -6.17 -6.24
N SER A 175 -16.38 -6.76 -5.47
CA SER A 175 -16.56 -7.10 -4.07
C SER A 175 -15.28 -6.80 -3.30
N GLY A 176 -15.43 -6.25 -2.08
CA GLY A 176 -14.32 -6.15 -1.14
C GLY A 176 -14.06 -7.48 -0.42
N ASP A 177 -12.95 -7.56 0.30
CA ASP A 177 -12.67 -8.62 1.26
C ASP A 177 -13.35 -8.36 2.62
N GLU A 178 -13.08 -9.20 3.62
CA GLU A 178 -13.84 -9.25 4.88
C GLU A 178 -13.89 -7.90 5.64
N ALA A 179 -12.83 -7.10 5.55
CA ALA A 179 -12.72 -5.79 6.18
C ALA A 179 -13.32 -4.65 5.36
N VAL A 180 -13.57 -4.88 4.06
CA VAL A 180 -13.95 -3.86 3.09
C VAL A 180 -15.33 -4.17 2.53
N LYS A 181 -16.34 -3.40 2.96
CA LYS A 181 -17.71 -3.60 2.49
C LYS A 181 -17.92 -2.87 1.16
N LEU A 182 -17.95 -3.65 0.10
CA LEU A 182 -18.30 -3.21 -1.25
C LEU A 182 -19.07 -4.32 -1.95
N ASN A 183 -20.19 -3.95 -2.57
CA ASN A 183 -20.86 -4.75 -3.58
C ASN A 183 -21.32 -3.80 -4.68
N ALA A 184 -20.63 -3.84 -5.82
CA ALA A 184 -20.92 -2.96 -6.94
C ALA A 184 -21.09 -3.79 -8.21
N GLU A 185 -22.06 -3.40 -9.01
CA GLU A 185 -22.34 -3.99 -10.32
C GLU A 185 -22.62 -2.85 -11.30
N PHE A 186 -21.95 -2.91 -12.45
CA PHE A 186 -22.04 -1.88 -13.46
C PHE A 186 -22.07 -2.52 -14.84
N GLN A 187 -22.96 -2.03 -15.71
CA GLN A 187 -23.03 -2.47 -17.08
C GLN A 187 -23.36 -1.30 -17.99
N GLN A 188 -22.56 -1.11 -19.04
CA GLN A 188 -22.80 -0.07 -20.03
C GLN A 188 -22.17 -0.44 -21.38
N LYS A 189 -22.74 0.09 -22.47
CA LYS A 189 -22.09 0.12 -23.77
C LYS A 189 -21.45 1.49 -23.99
N LEU A 190 -20.14 1.54 -24.14
CA LEU A 190 -19.43 2.77 -24.48
C LEU A 190 -19.47 2.97 -25.99
N GLN A 191 -20.11 4.06 -26.44
CA GLN A 191 -20.26 4.40 -27.85
C GLN A 191 -19.15 5.34 -28.31
N GLY A 192 -18.57 5.07 -29.47
CA GLY A 192 -17.49 5.87 -30.02
C GLY A 192 -16.29 5.99 -29.07
N LYS A 193 -15.41 6.93 -29.38
CA LYS A 193 -14.28 7.25 -28.51
C LYS A 193 -14.77 8.04 -27.30
N THR A 194 -14.81 7.39 -26.13
CA THR A 194 -15.32 8.00 -24.90
C THR A 194 -14.63 7.45 -23.67
N ALA A 195 -14.52 8.29 -22.65
CA ALA A 195 -14.04 7.91 -21.32
C ALA A 195 -15.14 8.13 -20.29
N LEU A 196 -15.22 7.22 -19.32
CA LEU A 196 -16.20 7.24 -18.24
C LEU A 196 -15.53 6.85 -16.93
N GLU A 197 -15.82 7.61 -15.88
CA GLU A 197 -15.54 7.22 -14.51
C GLU A 197 -16.82 6.71 -13.86
N HIS A 198 -16.78 5.49 -13.31
CA HIS A 198 -17.85 4.97 -12.48
C HIS A 198 -17.37 4.91 -11.04
N ARG A 199 -18.11 5.54 -10.11
CA ARG A 199 -17.74 5.62 -8.70
C ARG A 199 -18.78 4.92 -7.85
N CYS A 200 -18.32 4.23 -6.80
CA CYS A 200 -19.17 3.68 -5.76
C CYS A 200 -18.57 3.95 -4.39
N ASP A 201 -19.45 4.13 -3.41
CA ASP A 201 -19.05 4.32 -2.03
C ASP A 201 -18.42 3.03 -1.49
N LEU A 202 -17.36 3.23 -0.73
CA LEU A 202 -16.52 2.19 -0.14
C LEU A 202 -16.52 2.38 1.37
N LYS A 203 -17.09 1.42 2.09
CA LYS A 203 -17.14 1.46 3.56
C LYS A 203 -16.06 0.56 4.16
N ILE A 204 -15.23 1.16 5.00
CA ILE A 204 -14.17 0.49 5.74
C ILE A 204 -14.57 0.51 7.21
N GLY A 205 -14.63 -0.66 7.85
CA GLY A 205 -14.97 -0.73 9.28
C GLY A 205 -13.95 0.03 10.13
N ALA A 206 -14.40 0.67 11.22
CA ALA A 206 -13.52 1.37 12.16
C ALA A 206 -12.51 0.40 12.81
N GLU A 207 -12.95 -0.81 13.14
CA GLU A 207 -12.15 -1.85 13.80
C GLU A 207 -11.32 -2.71 12.81
N VAL A 208 -11.12 -2.25 11.57
CA VAL A 208 -10.32 -3.01 10.59
C VAL A 208 -8.87 -3.05 11.06
N PRO A 209 -8.28 -4.25 11.26
CA PRO A 209 -6.90 -4.34 11.70
C PRO A 209 -5.96 -3.65 10.72
N GLN A 210 -5.05 -2.84 11.25
CA GLN A 210 -3.96 -2.31 10.46
C GLN A 210 -3.00 -3.46 10.14
N LYS A 211 -2.65 -3.59 8.85
CA LYS A 211 -1.74 -4.62 8.36
C LYS A 211 -0.35 -4.04 8.14
N ASP A 212 0.69 -4.80 8.50
CA ASP A 212 2.07 -4.40 8.30
C ASP A 212 2.43 -4.23 6.83
N LYS A 213 3.54 -3.53 6.57
CA LYS A 213 4.03 -3.24 5.20
C LYS A 213 4.21 -4.51 4.35
N ASP A 214 4.64 -5.61 4.97
CA ASP A 214 4.94 -6.86 4.26
C ASP A 214 3.70 -7.74 4.05
N GLU A 215 2.68 -7.57 4.89
CA GLU A 215 1.40 -8.23 4.78
C GLU A 215 0.62 -7.75 3.55
N ALA A 216 -0.22 -8.62 2.99
CA ALA A 216 -1.09 -8.25 1.87
C ALA A 216 -2.17 -7.26 2.34
N ALA A 217 -2.26 -6.11 1.68
CA ALA A 217 -3.33 -5.15 1.91
C ALA A 217 -4.71 -5.80 1.73
N ASN A 218 -5.74 -5.16 2.29
CA ASN A 218 -7.11 -5.50 1.92
C ASN A 218 -7.32 -5.23 0.42
N ARG A 219 -8.33 -5.84 -0.20
CA ARG A 219 -8.51 -5.76 -1.66
C ARG A 219 -9.95 -5.57 -2.07
N ILE A 220 -10.14 -4.77 -3.11
CA ILE A 220 -11.33 -4.85 -3.96
C ILE A 220 -10.98 -5.77 -5.12
N LYS A 221 -11.76 -6.84 -5.30
CA LYS A 221 -11.71 -7.67 -6.48
C LYS A 221 -12.79 -7.21 -7.46
N THR A 222 -12.42 -6.90 -8.69
CA THR A 222 -13.34 -6.61 -9.78
C THR A 222 -13.17 -7.65 -10.89
N ILE A 223 -14.26 -8.32 -11.23
CA ILE A 223 -14.36 -9.09 -12.47
C ILE A 223 -14.87 -8.13 -13.53
N ALA A 224 -14.03 -7.83 -14.52
CA ALA A 224 -14.36 -6.96 -15.63
C ALA A 224 -14.50 -7.79 -16.92
N VAL A 225 -15.56 -7.54 -17.67
CA VAL A 225 -15.73 -8.04 -19.04
C VAL A 225 -15.78 -6.83 -19.97
N VAL A 226 -14.82 -6.72 -20.88
CA VAL A 226 -14.71 -5.62 -21.85
C VAL A 226 -14.74 -6.21 -23.25
N GLY A 227 -15.85 -5.98 -23.98
CA GLY A 227 -16.12 -6.71 -25.20
C GLY A 227 -16.32 -8.20 -24.91
N THR A 228 -15.37 -9.02 -25.38
CA THR A 228 -15.33 -10.47 -25.15
C THR A 228 -14.25 -10.89 -24.15
N GLU A 229 -13.47 -9.93 -23.63
CA GLU A 229 -12.31 -10.18 -22.78
C GLU A 229 -12.72 -10.16 -21.31
N ALA A 230 -12.44 -11.25 -20.59
CA ALA A 230 -12.60 -11.31 -19.13
C ALA A 230 -11.26 -11.03 -18.43
N ILE A 231 -11.28 -10.13 -17.46
CA ILE A 231 -10.12 -9.65 -16.73
C ILE A 231 -10.46 -9.64 -15.23
N VAL A 232 -9.51 -10.06 -14.41
CA VAL A 232 -9.61 -9.89 -12.96
C VAL A 232 -8.70 -8.73 -12.54
N LEU A 233 -9.31 -7.71 -11.96
CA LEU A 233 -8.61 -6.60 -11.32
C LEU A 233 -8.67 -6.79 -9.79
N GLU A 234 -7.58 -6.48 -9.10
CA GLU A 234 -7.53 -6.39 -7.65
C GLU A 234 -6.82 -5.09 -7.26
N THR A 235 -7.54 -4.18 -6.61
CA THR A 235 -7.01 -2.89 -6.11
C THR A 235 -6.78 -2.98 -4.60
N GLY A 236 -5.61 -2.53 -4.16
CA GLY A 236 -5.13 -2.65 -2.79
C GLY A 236 -5.63 -1.52 -1.91
N ILE A 237 -6.05 -1.87 -0.71
CA ILE A 237 -6.56 -0.96 0.32
C ILE A 237 -5.70 -1.16 1.57
N ARG A 238 -4.67 -0.32 1.69
CA ARG A 238 -3.85 -0.25 2.90
C ARG A 238 -4.49 0.72 3.89
N VAL A 239 -5.40 0.18 4.70
CA VAL A 239 -6.11 0.95 5.71
C VAL A 239 -5.14 1.49 6.76
N ARG A 240 -5.31 2.75 7.14
CA ARG A 240 -4.70 3.36 8.32
C ARG A 240 -5.74 3.60 9.38
N GLN A 241 -5.32 3.51 10.63
CA GLN A 241 -6.15 3.97 11.74
C GLN A 241 -6.21 5.51 11.77
N PRO A 242 -7.30 6.13 12.25
CA PRO A 242 -7.43 7.60 12.35
C PRO A 242 -6.28 8.25 13.10
N LEU A 243 -5.77 7.54 14.10
CA LEU A 243 -4.58 7.88 14.85
C LEU A 243 -3.54 6.78 14.69
N THR A 244 -2.27 7.12 14.84
CA THR A 244 -1.20 6.13 15.03
C THR A 244 -0.37 6.56 16.22
N ILE A 245 -0.08 5.64 17.13
CA ILE A 245 0.69 5.91 18.34
C ILE A 245 2.03 5.18 18.25
N ASP A 246 3.13 5.90 18.46
CA ASP A 246 4.47 5.32 18.50
C ASP A 246 5.37 5.98 19.55
N LEU A 247 6.40 5.27 20.00
CA LEU A 247 7.40 5.78 20.93
C LEU A 247 8.60 6.36 20.16
N TYR A 248 9.07 7.54 20.57
CA TYR A 248 10.24 8.19 19.98
C TYR A 248 11.30 8.56 21.03
N PRO A 249 12.58 8.22 20.81
CA PRO A 249 13.09 7.44 19.68
C PRO A 249 12.62 5.97 19.76
N GLY A 250 12.37 5.34 18.61
CA GLY A 250 11.83 3.97 18.54
C GLY A 250 12.77 2.89 19.09
N ALA A 251 14.04 3.21 19.28
CA ALA A 251 14.98 2.43 20.07
C ALA A 251 15.48 3.31 21.22
N LEU A 252 15.12 2.95 22.44
CA LEU A 252 15.63 3.60 23.64
C LEU A 252 16.95 2.95 24.06
N PRO A 253 17.88 3.72 24.65
CA PRO A 253 19.06 3.12 25.28
C PRO A 253 18.62 2.21 26.44
N PRO A 254 19.38 1.16 26.76
CA PRO A 254 19.09 0.34 27.93
C PRO A 254 19.23 1.17 29.22
N PHE A 255 18.42 0.85 30.24
CA PHE A 255 18.62 1.37 31.58
C PHE A 255 19.87 0.71 32.19
N VAL A 256 20.96 1.46 32.30
CA VAL A 256 22.28 1.00 32.77
C VAL A 256 22.53 1.29 34.25
N ALA A 257 21.72 2.15 34.87
CA ALA A 257 21.82 2.47 36.29
C ALA A 257 20.44 2.50 36.97
N LYS A 258 20.38 2.10 38.24
CA LYS A 258 19.17 2.18 39.05
C LYS A 258 18.68 3.64 39.13
N GLY A 259 17.40 3.86 38.86
CA GLY A 259 16.81 5.21 38.84
C GLY A 259 17.23 6.08 37.65
N GLN A 260 17.92 5.53 36.64
CA GLN A 260 18.22 6.27 35.40
C GLN A 260 16.91 6.71 34.74
N LYS A 261 16.88 7.97 34.34
CA LYS A 261 15.75 8.58 33.63
C LYS A 261 16.08 8.70 32.14
N ILE A 262 15.22 8.16 31.29
CA ILE A 262 15.32 8.27 29.84
C ILE A 262 14.17 9.17 29.36
N LYS A 263 14.51 10.22 28.61
CA LYS A 263 13.52 11.07 27.96
C LYS A 263 13.06 10.43 26.66
N ALA A 264 11.76 10.40 26.43
CA ALA A 264 11.14 9.93 25.21
C ALA A 264 9.89 10.78 24.92
N TYR A 265 9.26 10.52 23.78
CA TYR A 265 7.99 11.10 23.39
C TYR A 265 7.04 9.99 23.00
N ILE A 266 5.79 10.07 23.43
CA ILE A 266 4.72 9.37 22.73
C ILE A 266 4.32 10.27 21.56
N ARG A 267 4.58 9.81 20.34
CA ARG A 267 4.15 10.49 19.12
C ARG A 267 2.77 9.97 18.73
N LEU A 268 1.87 10.89 18.45
CA LEU A 268 0.55 10.59 17.91
C LEU A 268 0.49 11.21 16.52
N LYS A 269 0.26 10.40 15.50
CA LYS A 269 0.06 10.87 14.13
C LYS A 269 -1.43 10.93 13.85
N ASN A 270 -1.94 12.12 13.59
CA ASN A 270 -3.28 12.29 13.05
C ASN A 270 -3.27 11.92 11.55
N ASN A 271 -4.02 10.90 11.17
CA ASN A 271 -4.17 10.49 9.76
C ASN A 271 -5.42 11.10 9.10
N LEU A 272 -6.27 11.80 9.86
CA LEU A 272 -7.44 12.51 9.35
C LEU A 272 -7.03 13.82 8.65
N ASP A 273 -7.92 14.33 7.81
CA ASP A 273 -7.79 15.60 7.09
C ASP A 273 -8.33 16.82 7.89
N ARG A 274 -8.71 16.59 9.15
CA ARG A 274 -9.14 17.59 10.13
C ARG A 274 -8.24 17.57 11.37
N PRO A 275 -8.08 18.70 12.09
CA PRO A 275 -7.41 18.71 13.38
C PRO A 275 -8.19 17.88 14.40
N ILE A 276 -7.48 17.27 15.34
CA ILE A 276 -8.07 16.54 16.46
C ILE A 276 -7.47 16.99 17.78
N ALA A 277 -8.28 16.95 18.83
CA ALA A 277 -7.83 17.11 20.20
C ALA A 277 -8.33 15.93 21.03
N GLY A 278 -7.52 15.50 21.99
CA GLY A 278 -7.78 14.28 22.72
C GLY A 278 -6.94 14.11 23.96
N ARG A 279 -7.02 12.91 24.52
CA ARG A 279 -6.29 12.49 25.72
C ARG A 279 -5.65 11.13 25.50
N LEU A 280 -4.39 11.04 25.88
CA LEU A 280 -3.60 9.83 25.93
C LEU A 280 -3.64 9.25 27.35
N GLN A 281 -3.93 7.95 27.44
CA GLN A 281 -3.76 7.14 28.62
C GLN A 281 -2.57 6.19 28.42
N ILE A 282 -1.63 6.22 29.35
CA ILE A 282 -0.45 5.37 29.34
C ILE A 282 -0.50 4.43 30.54
N THR A 283 -0.28 3.14 30.30
CA THR A 283 -0.26 2.09 31.33
C THR A 283 1.07 1.34 31.27
N PRO A 284 2.03 1.65 32.15
CA PRO A 284 3.29 0.91 32.19
C PRO A 284 3.12 -0.46 32.84
N SER A 285 3.90 -1.44 32.37
CA SER A 285 4.07 -2.72 33.06
C SER A 285 4.72 -2.56 34.45
N PRO A 286 4.51 -3.50 35.38
CA PRO A 286 5.08 -3.43 36.73
C PRO A 286 6.61 -3.25 36.70
N GLY A 287 7.12 -2.28 37.48
CA GLY A 287 8.54 -1.96 37.58
C GLY A 287 9.04 -0.89 36.59
N LEU A 288 8.22 -0.47 35.63
CA LEU A 288 8.45 0.71 34.80
C LEU A 288 7.65 1.90 35.36
N THR A 289 8.32 3.02 35.56
CA THR A 289 7.70 4.30 35.93
C THR A 289 7.69 5.24 34.74
N VAL A 290 6.55 5.90 34.52
CA VAL A 290 6.35 6.89 33.46
C VAL A 290 5.90 8.19 34.10
N ALA A 291 6.54 9.29 33.74
CA ALA A 291 6.13 10.64 34.15
C ALA A 291 5.94 11.52 32.91
N TYR A 292 4.78 12.18 32.79
CA TYR A 292 4.59 13.27 31.83
C TYR A 292 5.52 14.43 32.20
N GLN A 293 6.14 15.06 31.22
CA GLN A 293 6.84 16.32 31.46
C GLN A 293 5.84 17.47 31.28
N ASP A 294 5.69 18.31 32.32
CA ASP A 294 4.95 19.57 32.19
C ASP A 294 5.59 20.42 31.10
N GLN A 295 4.81 20.75 30.07
CA GLN A 295 5.26 21.61 28.97
C GLN A 295 5.39 23.08 29.40
N ASN A 296 4.89 23.45 30.59
CA ASN A 296 4.93 24.80 31.14
C ASN A 296 5.57 24.79 32.54
N GLN A 297 6.89 24.99 32.62
CA GLN A 297 7.57 25.23 33.91
C GLN A 297 7.31 26.62 34.51
N ASP A 298 6.57 27.50 33.81
CA ASP A 298 6.33 28.90 34.24
C ASP A 298 4.93 29.18 34.80
N GLN A 299 4.05 28.18 34.96
CA GLN A 299 2.76 28.37 35.63
C GLN A 299 2.62 27.46 36.84
N ALA A 300 2.98 28.02 38.00
CA ALA A 300 2.71 27.44 39.28
C ALA A 300 1.19 27.29 39.50
N HIS A 301 0.78 26.06 39.82
CA HIS A 301 -0.52 25.72 40.40
C HIS A 301 -1.76 26.13 39.59
N GLN A 302 -2.10 25.34 38.56
CA GLN A 302 -3.47 24.87 38.29
C GLN A 302 -3.42 23.77 37.21
N ASP A 303 -4.16 22.69 37.47
CA ASP A 303 -4.46 21.57 36.55
C ASP A 303 -3.45 20.43 36.37
N ARG A 304 -3.38 19.54 37.39
CA ARG A 304 -2.97 18.13 37.18
C ARG A 304 -3.87 17.36 36.20
N ASP A 305 -4.98 17.94 35.76
CA ASP A 305 -5.94 17.37 34.81
C ASP A 305 -5.49 17.45 33.34
N GLN A 306 -4.44 18.21 33.01
CA GLN A 306 -3.93 18.33 31.63
C GLN A 306 -2.99 17.19 31.20
N ASN A 307 -2.69 16.23 32.08
CA ASN A 307 -1.80 15.12 31.77
C ASN A 307 -2.36 14.24 30.64
N GLY A 308 -1.56 14.09 29.60
CA GLY A 308 -1.88 13.29 28.42
C GLY A 308 -2.74 14.00 27.37
N HIS A 309 -3.11 15.27 27.55
CA HIS A 309 -3.82 16.00 26.49
C HIS A 309 -2.92 16.21 25.27
N PHE A 310 -3.50 16.11 24.08
CA PHE A 310 -2.83 16.44 22.83
C PHE A 310 -3.78 17.17 21.87
N SER A 311 -3.17 17.94 20.99
CA SER A 311 -3.80 18.49 19.78
C SER A 311 -2.86 18.22 18.61
N ALA A 312 -3.42 17.71 17.51
CA ALA A 312 -2.68 17.42 16.29
C ALA A 312 -3.43 18.00 15.10
N ASP A 313 -2.76 18.86 14.33
CA ASP A 313 -3.30 19.37 13.07
C ASP A 313 -3.58 18.22 12.08
N ALA A 314 -4.43 18.49 11.10
CA ALA A 314 -4.75 17.57 10.02
C ALA A 314 -3.47 16.99 9.40
N ARG A 315 -3.36 15.66 9.34
CA ARG A 315 -2.21 14.94 8.76
C ARG A 315 -0.85 15.22 9.44
N HIS A 316 -0.83 15.78 10.65
CA HIS A 316 0.39 16.13 11.40
C HIS A 316 0.57 15.26 12.66
N TYR A 317 1.72 15.44 13.31
CA TYR A 317 2.08 14.77 14.55
C TYR A 317 1.87 15.67 15.77
N ALA A 318 1.43 15.08 16.87
CA ALA A 318 1.61 15.60 18.22
C ALA A 318 2.68 14.78 18.95
N GLY A 319 3.40 15.42 19.86
CA GLY A 319 4.40 14.76 20.72
C GLY A 319 4.09 15.03 22.18
N ILE A 320 3.91 13.97 22.96
CA ILE A 320 3.76 14.06 24.41
C ILE A 320 5.09 13.64 25.06
N PRO A 321 5.85 14.58 25.64
CA PRO A 321 7.12 14.27 26.29
C PRO A 321 6.87 13.46 27.57
N ILE A 322 7.61 12.36 27.69
CA ILE A 322 7.59 11.47 28.85
C ILE A 322 9.00 11.19 29.36
N THR A 323 9.08 10.84 30.63
CA THR A 323 10.30 10.32 31.25
C THR A 323 10.03 8.91 31.73
N LEU A 324 10.90 7.98 31.34
CA LEU A 324 10.86 6.59 31.72
C LEU A 324 11.96 6.30 32.75
N SER A 325 11.67 5.46 33.74
CA SER A 325 12.67 4.94 34.68
C SER A 325 12.28 3.57 35.20
N CYS A 326 13.25 2.69 35.39
CA CYS A 326 13.06 1.40 36.05
C CYS A 326 14.20 1.14 37.05
N ASP A 327 13.94 0.24 38.00
CA ASP A 327 14.89 -0.10 39.07
C ASP A 327 15.44 -1.52 38.98
N GLN A 328 14.94 -2.33 38.06
CA GLN A 328 15.35 -3.72 37.86
C GLN A 328 15.67 -3.98 36.38
N PRO A 329 16.62 -4.88 36.05
CA PRO A 329 16.81 -5.34 34.69
C PRO A 329 15.59 -6.13 34.21
N GLY A 330 15.16 -5.90 32.97
CA GLY A 330 14.05 -6.63 32.38
C GLY A 330 13.59 -6.06 31.05
N VAL A 331 12.66 -6.78 30.42
CA VAL A 331 11.86 -6.26 29.30
C VAL A 331 10.58 -5.69 29.89
N TYR A 332 10.28 -4.44 29.56
CA TYR A 332 9.10 -3.73 30.03
C TYR A 332 8.22 -3.36 28.84
N HIS A 333 6.92 -3.43 29.05
CA HIS A 333 5.90 -3.00 28.11
C HIS A 333 5.27 -1.68 28.57
N LEU A 334 4.80 -0.92 27.59
CA LEU A 334 4.13 0.37 27.78
C LEU A 334 2.90 0.40 26.89
N ASP A 335 1.73 0.17 27.46
CA ASP A 335 0.48 0.24 26.71
C ASP A 335 0.04 1.71 26.61
N ALA A 336 -0.33 2.15 25.42
CA ALA A 336 -0.81 3.49 25.14
C ALA A 336 -2.16 3.42 24.43
N LEU A 337 -3.15 4.16 24.94
CA LEU A 337 -4.49 4.27 24.37
C LEU A 337 -4.84 5.75 24.26
N ALA A 338 -5.25 6.19 23.08
CA ALA A 338 -5.67 7.56 22.85
C ALA A 338 -7.17 7.63 22.58
N PHE A 339 -7.79 8.66 23.15
CA PHE A 339 -9.17 9.04 22.90
C PHE A 339 -9.15 10.42 22.28
N TYR A 340 -9.93 10.64 21.23
CA TYR A 340 -10.10 11.96 20.63
C TYR A 340 -11.59 12.23 20.42
N ASN A 341 -11.96 13.50 20.45
CA ASN A 341 -13.33 13.88 20.12
C ASN A 341 -13.47 13.93 18.61
N ASP A 342 -14.47 13.21 18.09
CA ASP A 342 -14.84 13.28 16.69
C ASP A 342 -16.04 14.22 16.54
N ASP A 343 -15.80 15.53 16.64
CA ASP A 343 -16.84 16.54 16.42
C ASP A 343 -17.12 16.68 14.92
N GLU A 344 -17.70 15.65 14.31
CA GLU A 344 -18.34 15.75 12.99
C GLU A 344 -19.86 16.01 13.09
N SER A 345 -20.44 16.00 14.29
CA SER A 345 -21.89 16.17 14.47
C SER A 345 -22.33 17.64 14.48
N GLY A 346 -22.38 18.24 13.30
CA GLY A 346 -23.24 19.38 12.98
C GLY A 346 -24.73 19.01 12.80
N SER A 347 -25.15 17.79 13.17
CA SER A 347 -26.56 17.39 13.18
C SER A 347 -26.78 16.34 14.27
N GLY A 348 -27.62 16.70 15.25
CA GLY A 348 -27.73 16.00 16.53
C GLY A 348 -28.15 14.53 16.46
N GLY A 349 -27.71 13.78 17.47
CA GLY A 349 -28.35 12.53 17.87
C GLY A 349 -27.41 11.37 18.22
N VAL A 350 -27.10 11.25 19.51
CA VAL A 350 -26.80 10.04 20.29
C VAL A 350 -25.43 9.36 20.08
N GLY A 351 -24.67 9.30 21.18
CA GLY A 351 -23.28 8.86 21.30
C GLY A 351 -22.92 7.52 20.65
N GLY A 352 -21.74 7.50 20.03
CA GLY A 352 -21.05 6.32 19.52
C GLY A 352 -19.68 6.18 20.20
N ASP A 353 -19.38 4.94 20.58
CA ASP A 353 -18.20 4.45 21.30
C ASP A 353 -16.86 4.88 20.68
N GLY A 354 -15.91 5.26 21.52
CA GLY A 354 -14.55 5.64 21.14
C GLY A 354 -13.74 4.45 20.64
N GLY A 355 -13.07 4.61 19.49
CA GLY A 355 -12.14 3.63 18.93
C GLY A 355 -11.02 3.28 19.91
N ARG A 356 -10.70 1.99 20.04
CA ARG A 356 -9.64 1.48 20.92
C ARG A 356 -8.44 1.01 20.11
N GLU A 357 -7.29 1.66 20.28
CA GLU A 357 -6.01 1.08 19.86
C GLU A 357 -5.24 0.53 21.07
N ARG A 358 -4.73 -0.70 20.97
CA ARG A 358 -3.75 -1.28 21.88
C ARG A 358 -2.43 -1.40 21.15
N CYS A 359 -1.37 -0.81 21.70
CA CYS A 359 0.01 -1.11 21.34
C CYS A 359 0.65 -1.93 22.47
N SER A 360 1.48 -2.92 22.16
CA SER A 360 2.17 -3.83 23.11
C SER A 360 3.68 -3.61 23.13
#